data_AF-A0A932KA68-F1
#
_entry.id   AF-A0A932KA68-F1
#
_cell.length_a   1.000
_cell.length_b   1.000
_cell.length_c   1.000
_cell.angle_alpha   90.00
_cell.angle_beta   90.00
_cell.angle_gamma   90.00
#
_symmetry.space_group_name_H-M   'P 1'
#
loop_
_entity.id
_entity.type
_entity.pdbx_description
1 polymer ?
#
loop_
_entity_poly.entity_id
_entity_poly.type
_entity_poly.pdbx_seq_one_letter_code
_entity_poly.pdbx_strand_id
1 'polypeptide(L)'
;MSYALNPQSERGHHKARVFESTLGFNLSNWQRLKRAIINGLPSQPARLTSDTVFGKKYEALLPITGVNGRTVEVMTIWQFDRLPDGTGYVKAPRLVTLYVP
;
A
#
# COMPACT_ATOMS: atom_id res chain seq x y z
N MET A 1 6.70 8.35 -5.19
CA MET A 1 5.88 7.90 -4.03
C MET A 1 4.55 8.67 -3.92
N SER A 2 4.02 9.13 -5.05
CA SER A 2 2.83 10.01 -5.19
C SER A 2 1.53 9.25 -5.51
N TYR A 3 1.57 7.92 -5.56
CA TYR A 3 0.48 7.12 -6.15
C TYR A 3 -0.59 6.61 -5.17
N ALA A 4 -0.29 6.51 -3.88
CA ALA A 4 -1.19 5.83 -2.93
C ALA A 4 -2.55 6.55 -2.77
N LEU A 5 -2.60 7.86 -3.02
CA LEU A 5 -3.80 8.67 -2.92
C LEU A 5 -3.96 9.61 -4.12
N ASN A 6 -3.44 9.28 -5.31
CA ASN A 6 -3.70 10.09 -6.50
C ASN A 6 -5.16 9.84 -6.98
N PRO A 7 -6.07 10.82 -6.87
CA PRO A 7 -7.46 10.68 -7.29
C PRO A 7 -7.60 10.52 -8.81
N GLN A 8 -6.57 10.84 -9.61
CA GLN A 8 -6.67 10.89 -11.08
C GLN A 8 -6.67 9.54 -11.81
N SER A 9 -6.93 8.42 -11.12
CA SER A 9 -7.31 7.17 -11.78
C SER A 9 -8.74 6.84 -11.38
N GLU A 10 -9.55 6.32 -12.31
CA GLU A 10 -10.94 5.94 -12.08
C GLU A 10 -11.10 5.01 -10.84
N ARG A 11 -10.09 4.16 -10.60
CA ARG A 11 -9.98 3.27 -9.42
C ARG A 11 -9.51 3.97 -8.14
N GLY A 12 -8.85 5.11 -8.24
CA GLY A 12 -8.36 5.92 -7.13
C GLY A 12 -9.48 6.66 -6.40
N HIS A 13 -10.51 7.12 -7.11
CA HIS A 13 -11.65 7.83 -6.52
C HIS A 13 -12.43 6.97 -5.51
N HIS A 14 -12.79 5.74 -5.87
CA HIS A 14 -13.53 4.85 -4.97
C HIS A 14 -12.71 4.54 -3.70
N LYS A 15 -11.41 4.28 -3.86
CA LYS A 15 -10.51 4.03 -2.72
C LYS A 15 -10.38 5.25 -1.83
N ALA A 16 -10.16 6.43 -2.39
CA ALA A 16 -10.06 7.67 -1.62
C ALA A 16 -11.31 7.90 -0.76
N ARG A 17 -12.51 7.69 -1.33
CA ARG A 17 -13.77 7.79 -0.59
C ARG A 17 -13.85 6.77 0.55
N VAL A 18 -13.47 5.51 0.30
CA VAL A 18 -13.46 4.45 1.33
C VAL A 18 -12.50 4.83 2.46
N PHE A 19 -11.27 5.25 2.16
CA PHE A 19 -10.28 5.65 3.16
C PHE A 19 -10.74 6.88 3.96
N GLU A 20 -11.38 7.84 3.32
CA GLU A 20 -11.93 9.01 4.00
C GLU A 20 -13.09 8.61 4.93
N SER A 21 -14.02 7.78 4.47
CA SER A 21 -15.17 7.36 5.30
C SER A 21 -14.79 6.41 6.44
N THR A 22 -13.79 5.55 6.23
CA THR A 22 -13.41 4.51 7.21
C THR A 22 -12.37 5.00 8.21
N LEU A 23 -11.36 5.74 7.74
CA LEU A 23 -10.19 6.14 8.52
C LEU A 23 -9.97 7.66 8.58
N GLY A 24 -10.77 8.46 7.84
CA GLY A 24 -10.58 9.91 7.76
C GLY A 24 -9.38 10.34 6.92
N PHE A 25 -8.75 9.43 6.18
CA PHE A 25 -7.60 9.79 5.35
C PHE A 25 -8.04 10.39 4.01
N ASN A 26 -7.48 11.55 3.68
CA ASN A 26 -7.67 12.23 2.41
C ASN A 26 -6.37 12.94 1.97
N LEU A 27 -6.43 13.72 0.89
CA LEU A 27 -5.28 14.41 0.32
C LEU A 27 -4.59 15.40 1.25
N SER A 28 -5.27 15.91 2.30
CA SER A 28 -4.62 16.84 3.24
C SER A 28 -3.75 16.13 4.27
N ASN A 29 -4.00 14.84 4.55
CA ASN A 29 -3.37 14.09 5.64
C ASN A 29 -2.74 12.75 5.20
N TRP A 30 -2.65 12.49 3.88
CA TRP A 30 -2.13 11.26 3.28
C TRP A 30 -0.76 10.81 3.79
N GLN A 31 0.10 11.76 4.20
CA GLN A 31 1.42 11.47 4.74
C GLN A 31 1.35 10.68 6.06
N ARG A 32 0.28 10.86 6.84
CA ARG A 32 0.02 10.09 8.07
C ARG A 32 -0.28 8.62 7.74
N LEU A 33 -1.11 8.36 6.73
CA LEU A 33 -1.37 7.01 6.23
C LEU A 33 -0.08 6.35 5.75
N LYS A 34 0.74 7.06 4.96
CA LYS A 34 2.05 6.55 4.51
C LYS A 34 2.93 6.16 5.71
N ARG A 35 3.01 7.00 6.74
CA ARG A 35 3.81 6.75 7.93
C ARG A 35 3.31 5.53 8.70
N ALA A 36 1.99 5.41 8.88
CA ALA A 36 1.38 4.26 9.54
C ALA A 36 1.70 2.95 8.81
N ILE A 37 1.62 2.95 7.48
CA ILE A 37 1.98 1.79 6.65
C ILE A 37 3.45 1.41 6.83
N ILE A 38 4.38 2.36 6.66
CA ILE A 38 5.82 2.09 6.74
C ILE A 38 6.23 1.61 8.14
N ASN A 39 5.63 2.18 9.19
CA ASN A 39 5.92 1.79 10.57
C ASN A 39 5.31 0.45 10.95
N GLY A 40 4.15 0.10 10.39
CA GLY A 40 3.48 -1.18 10.66
C GLY A 40 4.02 -2.35 9.84
N LEU A 41 4.65 -2.09 8.69
CA LEU A 41 5.11 -3.14 7.78
C LEU A 41 6.11 -4.13 8.42
N PRO A 42 7.12 -3.70 9.22
CA PRO A 42 8.08 -4.62 9.81
C PRO A 42 7.48 -5.59 10.83
N SER A 43 6.30 -5.30 11.40
CA SER A 43 5.65 -6.14 12.42
C SER A 43 4.60 -7.08 11.85
N GLN A 44 4.36 -7.06 10.53
CA GLN A 44 3.33 -7.87 9.88
C GLN A 44 3.96 -8.86 8.89
N PRO A 45 3.46 -10.11 8.82
CA PRO A 45 3.94 -11.06 7.84
C PRO A 45 3.59 -10.58 6.42
N ALA A 46 4.52 -10.78 5.50
CA ALA A 46 4.30 -10.55 4.07
C ALA A 46 4.16 -11.89 3.35
N ARG A 47 3.07 -12.05 2.58
CA ARG A 47 2.80 -13.27 1.80
C ARG A 47 3.12 -13.04 0.33
N LEU A 48 3.92 -13.92 -0.28
CA LEU A 48 4.14 -13.92 -1.73
C LEU A 48 2.84 -14.29 -2.45
N THR A 49 2.40 -13.44 -3.39
CA THR A 49 1.15 -13.64 -4.15
C THR A 49 1.39 -13.86 -5.63
N SER A 50 2.55 -13.45 -6.15
CA SER A 50 2.89 -13.60 -7.55
C SER A 50 4.41 -13.55 -7.73
N ASP A 51 4.95 -14.39 -8.60
CA ASP A 51 6.33 -14.35 -9.07
C ASP A 51 6.32 -14.49 -10.60
N THR A 52 6.70 -13.42 -11.30
CA THR A 52 6.63 -13.34 -12.76
C THR A 52 7.90 -12.70 -13.32
N VAL A 53 8.01 -12.67 -14.65
CA VAL A 53 9.10 -11.95 -15.35
C VAL A 53 9.18 -10.47 -14.98
N PHE A 54 8.08 -9.86 -14.53
CA PHE A 54 8.03 -8.46 -14.11
C PHE A 54 8.48 -8.23 -12.66
N GLY A 55 8.59 -9.28 -11.87
CA GLY A 55 8.94 -9.20 -10.45
C GLY A 55 8.02 -10.00 -9.54
N LYS A 56 8.29 -9.86 -8.24
CA LYS A 56 7.56 -10.53 -7.16
C LYS A 56 6.60 -9.59 -6.47
N LYS A 57 5.37 -10.05 -6.23
CA LYS A 57 4.36 -9.32 -5.44
C LYS A 57 4.18 -9.96 -4.08
N TYR A 58 4.13 -9.11 -3.07
CA TYR A 58 3.88 -9.48 -1.69
C TYR A 58 2.69 -8.69 -1.17
N GLU A 59 1.84 -9.33 -0.39
CA GLU A 59 0.78 -8.65 0.34
C GLU A 59 1.06 -8.66 1.84
N ALA A 60 0.66 -7.59 2.52
CA ALA A 60 0.71 -7.48 3.98
C ALA A 60 -0.56 -6.77 4.46
N LEU A 61 -1.19 -7.36 5.48
CA LEU A 61 -2.37 -6.82 6.14
C LEU A 61 -1.92 -6.02 7.36
N LEU A 62 -2.23 -4.72 7.38
CA LEU A 62 -1.75 -3.80 8.41
C LEU A 62 -2.93 -3.25 9.22
N PRO A 63 -2.94 -3.36 10.56
CA PRO A 63 -3.88 -2.61 11.39
C PRO A 63 -3.48 -1.12 11.37
N ILE A 64 -4.32 -0.27 10.82
CA ILE A 64 -4.07 1.17 10.68
C ILE A 64 -5.11 1.96 11.46
N THR A 65 -4.65 2.79 12.39
CA THR A 65 -5.49 3.77 13.08
C THR A 65 -5.61 5.05 12.26
N GLY A 66 -6.84 5.41 11.92
CA GLY A 66 -7.23 6.60 11.18
C GLY A 66 -7.17 7.87 12.02
N VAL A 67 -7.22 9.03 11.36
CA VAL A 67 -7.34 10.32 12.05
C VAL A 67 -8.68 10.48 12.78
N ASN A 68 -9.66 9.65 12.43
CA ASN A 68 -10.94 9.53 13.11
C ASN A 68 -10.90 8.58 14.34
N GLY A 69 -9.72 8.07 14.71
CA GLY A 69 -9.53 7.17 15.85
C GLY A 69 -9.93 5.71 15.62
N ARG A 70 -10.52 5.36 14.47
CA ARG A 70 -10.86 3.98 14.13
C ARG A 70 -9.63 3.21 13.67
N THR A 71 -9.51 1.95 14.05
CA THR A 71 -8.50 1.03 13.52
C THR A 71 -9.17 0.05 12.58
N VAL A 72 -8.66 -0.08 11.36
CA VAL A 72 -9.12 -1.07 10.38
C VAL A 72 -7.93 -1.79 9.76
N GLU A 73 -8.17 -3.01 9.28
CA GLU A 73 -7.17 -3.73 8.49
C GLU A 73 -7.07 -3.12 7.09
N VAL A 74 -5.84 -2.82 6.68
CA VAL A 74 -5.53 -2.29 5.35
C VAL A 74 -4.65 -3.28 4.63
N MET A 75 -5.12 -3.80 3.51
CA MET A 75 -4.32 -4.64 2.63
C MET A 75 -3.35 -3.77 1.83
N THR A 76 -2.06 -4.11 1.86
CA THR A 76 -1.01 -3.44 1.07
C THR A 76 -0.33 -4.45 0.16
N ILE A 77 -0.15 -4.11 -1.12
CA ILE A 77 0.52 -4.97 -2.11
C ILE A 77 1.77 -4.26 -2.61
N TRP A 78 2.91 -4.92 -2.48
CA TRP A 78 4.25 -4.43 -2.78
C TRP A 78 4.86 -5.24 -3.90
N GLN A 79 5.59 -4.59 -4.81
CA GLN A 79 6.31 -5.26 -5.89
C GLN A 79 7.81 -4.99 -5.81
N PHE A 80 8.58 -6.07 -5.80
CA PHE A 80 10.01 -6.07 -6.09
C PHE A 80 10.18 -6.30 -7.59
N ASP A 81 10.46 -5.23 -8.34
CA ASP A 81 10.71 -5.32 -9.76
C ASP A 81 12.00 -6.13 -10.02
N ARG A 82 11.98 -6.94 -11.09
CA ARG A 82 13.16 -7.69 -11.53
C ARG A 82 14.18 -6.72 -12.14
N LEU A 83 15.47 -6.94 -11.85
CA LEU A 83 16.55 -6.15 -12.44
C LEU A 83 16.62 -6.37 -13.96
N PRO A 84 17.01 -5.37 -14.76
CA PRO A 84 17.04 -5.49 -16.22
C PRO A 84 17.93 -6.61 -16.75
N ASP A 85 18.99 -6.94 -16.01
CA ASP A 85 19.93 -8.04 -16.30
C ASP A 85 19.39 -9.42 -15.91
N GLY A 86 18.20 -9.48 -15.29
CA GLY A 86 17.56 -10.71 -14.83
C GLY A 86 18.22 -11.37 -13.63
N THR A 87 19.26 -10.77 -13.03
CA THR A 87 20.10 -11.42 -11.99
C THR A 87 19.48 -11.37 -10.60
N GLY A 88 18.45 -10.54 -10.40
CA GLY A 88 17.82 -10.39 -9.09
C GLY A 88 16.67 -9.40 -9.11
N TYR A 89 16.46 -8.76 -7.97
CA TYR A 89 15.38 -7.81 -7.74
C TYR A 89 15.92 -6.50 -7.18
N VAL A 90 15.18 -5.40 -7.39
CA VAL A 90 15.44 -4.14 -6.68
C VAL A 90 15.43 -4.35 -5.16
N LYS A 91 16.23 -3.59 -4.42
CA LYS A 91 16.30 -3.73 -2.95
C LYS A 91 15.06 -3.19 -2.23
N ALA A 92 14.42 -2.17 -2.80
CA ALA A 92 13.26 -1.51 -2.21
C ALA A 92 12.03 -1.79 -3.06
N PRO A 93 10.96 -2.37 -2.50
CA PRO A 93 9.74 -2.59 -3.25
C PRO A 93 8.98 -1.27 -3.44
N ARG A 94 8.15 -1.22 -4.47
CA ARG A 94 7.16 -0.15 -4.64
C ARG A 94 5.78 -0.63 -4.23
N LEU A 95 5.01 0.25 -3.60
CA LEU A 95 3.60 0.00 -3.32
C LEU A 95 2.83 0.01 -4.65
N VAL A 96 2.14 -1.09 -4.95
CA VAL A 96 1.32 -1.27 -6.17
C VAL A 96 -0.12 -0.88 -5.90
N THR A 97 -0.69 -1.34 -4.79
CA THR A 97 -2.05 -1.01 -4.38
C THR A 97 -2.19 -1.12 -2.87
N LEU A 98 -3.12 -0.34 -2.33
CA LEU A 98 -3.69 -0.54 -1.01
C LEU A 98 -5.22 -0.45 -1.09
N TYR A 99 -5.91 -1.11 -0.16
CA TYR A 99 -7.35 -1.00 0.00
C TYR A 99 -7.78 -1.47 1.39
N VAL A 100 -8.96 -1.04 1.81
CA VAL A 100 -9.69 -1.63 2.94
C VAL A 100 -10.52 -2.78 2.36
N PRO A 101 -10.34 -4.04 2.83
CA PRO A 101 -11.04 -5.22 2.32
C PRO A 101 -12.53 -5.22 2.65
#